data_AF-A0A4Q2UHF7-F1
#
_entry.id   AF-A0A4Q2UHF7-F1
#
_cell.length_a   1.000
_cell.length_b   1.000
_cell.length_c   1.000
_cell.angle_alpha   90.00
_cell.angle_beta   90.00
_cell.angle_gamma   90.00
#
_symmetry.space_group_name_H-M   'P 1'
#
loop_
_entity.id
_entity.type
_entity.pdbx_description
1 polymer ?
#
loop_
_entity_poly.entity_id
_entity_poly.type
_entity_poly.pdbx_seq_one_letter_code
_entity_poly.pdbx_strand_id
1 'polypeptide(L)'
;MKPAKYRQLTEVHLLHRIWRNELELALQEVNFWEELLGTLNEITVAGAEADTTWTAELSQLHHFRRLSKRLLHEIDTLESEVAKGVRLGRILDAETRLDHQYLRNEMDSFHADFRTFKTDIRRYMTELPAFQ
;
A
#
# COMPACT_ATOMS: atom_id res chain seq x y z
N MET A 1 29.97 -14.48 16.70
CA MET A 1 28.58 -14.03 16.48
C MET A 1 28.51 -13.06 15.28
N LYS A 2 28.68 -13.46 14.01
CA LYS A 2 29.00 -12.44 12.98
C LYS A 2 28.43 -12.59 11.54
N PRO A 3 28.19 -13.76 10.93
CA PRO A 3 27.68 -13.77 9.54
C PRO A 3 26.15 -13.89 9.42
N ALA A 4 25.52 -14.76 10.21
CA ALA A 4 24.08 -15.05 10.09
C ALA A 4 23.18 -13.85 10.42
N LYS A 5 23.50 -13.09 11.49
CA LYS A 5 22.73 -11.89 11.86
C LYS A 5 22.82 -10.76 10.82
N TYR A 6 23.98 -10.60 10.17
CA TYR A 6 24.14 -9.61 9.10
C TYR A 6 23.41 -10.00 7.83
N ARG A 7 23.36 -11.31 7.51
CA ARG A 7 22.55 -11.81 6.41
C ARG A 7 21.06 -11.53 6.66
N GLN A 8 20.55 -11.86 7.85
CA GLN A 8 19.17 -11.57 8.24
C GLN A 8 18.84 -10.08 8.16
N LEU A 9 19.74 -9.22 8.65
CA LEU A 9 19.58 -7.77 8.56
C LEU A 9 19.49 -7.29 7.10
N THR A 10 20.32 -7.85 6.22
CA THR A 10 20.31 -7.52 4.79
C THR A 10 19.02 -7.97 4.13
N GLU A 11 18.52 -9.16 4.47
CA GLU A 11 17.25 -9.69 3.98
C GLU A 11 16.07 -8.80 4.40
N VAL A 12 16.03 -8.40 5.68
CA VAL A 12 15.01 -7.48 6.22
C VAL A 12 15.04 -6.13 5.51
N HIS A 13 16.22 -5.52 5.36
CA HIS A 13 16.35 -4.24 4.66
C HIS A 13 15.96 -4.33 3.18
N LEU A 14 16.32 -5.42 2.50
CA LEU A 14 15.91 -5.63 1.11
C LEU A 14 14.39 -5.72 1.01
N LEU A 15 13.76 -6.46 1.93
CA LEU A 15 12.31 -6.64 1.96
C LEU A 15 11.59 -5.31 2.23
N HIS A 16 12.04 -4.52 3.21
CA HIS A 16 11.48 -3.20 3.50
C HIS A 16 11.58 -2.26 2.29
N ARG A 17 12.69 -2.32 1.54
CA ARG A 17 12.86 -1.53 0.32
C ARG A 17 11.89 -1.97 -0.80
N ILE A 18 11.66 -3.28 -0.94
CA ILE A 18 10.67 -3.81 -1.89
C ILE A 18 9.28 -3.29 -1.51
N TRP A 19 8.87 -3.45 -0.25
CA TRP A 19 7.57 -3.01 0.23
C TRP A 19 7.38 -1.50 0.11
N ARG A 20 8.40 -0.69 0.42
CA ARG A 20 8.35 0.76 0.23
C ARG A 20 8.05 1.12 -1.22
N ASN A 21 8.77 0.52 -2.17
CA ASN A 21 8.53 0.76 -3.60
C ASN A 21 7.12 0.32 -4.03
N GLU A 22 6.64 -0.82 -3.54
CA GLU A 22 5.29 -1.34 -3.86
C GLU A 22 4.20 -0.39 -3.34
N LEU A 23 4.35 0.14 -2.12
CA LEU A 23 3.40 1.08 -1.53
C LEU A 23 3.44 2.45 -2.22
N GLU A 24 4.62 2.94 -2.60
CA GLU A 24 4.76 4.17 -3.39
C GLU A 24 4.08 4.05 -4.76
N LEU A 25 4.25 2.90 -5.42
CA LEU A 25 3.61 2.63 -6.69
C LEU A 25 2.09 2.47 -6.52
N ALA A 26 1.63 1.83 -5.45
CA ALA A 26 0.20 1.76 -5.12
C ALA A 26 -0.40 3.16 -4.87
N LEU A 27 0.33 4.06 -4.20
CA LEU A 27 -0.11 5.45 -4.03
C LEU A 27 -0.27 6.18 -5.37
N GLN A 28 0.67 5.98 -6.29
CA GLN A 28 0.57 6.54 -7.64
C GLN A 28 -0.65 5.97 -8.38
N GLU A 29 -0.85 4.65 -8.33
CA GLU A 29 -2.01 3.99 -8.93
C GLU A 29 -3.33 4.54 -8.35
N VAL A 30 -3.43 4.67 -7.03
CA VAL A 30 -4.63 5.21 -6.36
C VAL A 30 -4.90 6.65 -6.76
N ASN A 31 -3.87 7.50 -6.85
CA ASN A 31 -4.06 8.89 -7.30
C ASN A 31 -4.52 8.94 -8.75
N PHE A 32 -3.91 8.15 -9.63
CA PHE A 32 -4.31 8.04 -11.02
C PHE A 32 -5.79 7.64 -11.16
N TRP A 33 -6.20 6.62 -10.42
CA TRP A 33 -7.58 6.15 -10.47
C TRP A 33 -8.56 7.19 -9.95
N GLU A 34 -8.25 7.90 -8.86
CA GLU A 34 -9.11 8.98 -8.36
C GLU A 34 -9.25 10.12 -9.36
N GLU A 35 -8.16 10.56 -9.99
CA GLU A 35 -8.18 11.61 -11.01
C GLU A 35 -8.96 11.20 -12.26
N LEU A 36 -8.73 9.98 -12.75
CA LEU A 36 -9.42 9.43 -13.91
C LEU A 36 -10.92 9.32 -13.66
N LEU A 37 -11.29 8.73 -12.53
CA LEU A 37 -12.66 8.67 -12.07
C LEU A 37 -13.24 10.09 -12.02
N GLY A 38 -12.54 11.04 -11.40
CA GLY A 38 -13.04 12.40 -11.18
C GLY A 38 -13.37 13.09 -12.51
N THR A 39 -12.47 12.93 -13.49
CA THR A 39 -12.64 13.42 -14.86
C THR A 39 -13.85 12.79 -15.55
N LEU A 40 -14.05 11.48 -15.39
CA LEU A 40 -15.18 10.78 -16.00
C LEU A 40 -16.52 11.23 -15.43
N ASN A 41 -16.60 11.43 -14.11
CA ASN A 41 -17.79 11.95 -13.45
C ASN A 41 -18.16 13.35 -13.97
N GLU A 42 -17.18 14.23 -14.17
CA GLU A 42 -17.44 15.55 -14.77
C GLU A 42 -18.00 15.46 -16.21
N ILE A 43 -17.60 14.44 -16.97
CA ILE A 43 -18.06 14.22 -18.35
C ILE A 43 -19.45 13.56 -18.39
N THR A 44 -19.76 12.64 -17.47
CA THR A 44 -20.99 11.82 -17.49
C THR A 44 -22.17 12.45 -16.77
N VAL A 45 -21.95 13.34 -15.78
CA VAL A 45 -23.01 13.96 -14.96
C VAL A 45 -23.82 15.04 -15.71
N ALA A 46 -23.59 15.26 -17.00
CA ALA A 46 -24.42 16.12 -17.84
C ALA A 46 -25.89 15.64 -18.02
N GLY A 47 -26.34 14.55 -17.37
CA GLY A 47 -27.76 14.15 -17.41
C GLY A 47 -28.25 12.95 -16.59
N ALA A 48 -27.50 12.40 -15.63
CA ALA A 48 -27.91 11.19 -14.89
C ALA A 48 -27.90 11.37 -13.36
N GLU A 49 -28.86 10.73 -12.68
CA GLU A 49 -28.99 10.70 -11.22
C GLU A 49 -27.67 10.30 -10.56
N ALA A 50 -27.30 10.99 -9.47
CA ALA A 50 -26.04 10.80 -8.76
C ALA A 50 -25.85 9.34 -8.35
N ASP A 51 -24.98 8.64 -9.08
CA ASP A 51 -24.73 7.21 -8.93
C ASP A 51 -24.07 6.93 -7.58
N THR A 52 -24.75 6.18 -6.70
CA THR A 52 -24.23 5.79 -5.39
C THR A 52 -23.00 4.89 -5.49
N THR A 53 -22.81 4.20 -6.62
CA THR A 53 -21.68 3.30 -6.88
C THR A 53 -20.34 4.04 -6.90
N TRP A 54 -20.34 5.26 -7.45
CA TRP A 54 -19.20 6.17 -7.47
C TRP A 54 -18.59 6.41 -6.08
N THR A 55 -19.44 6.59 -5.07
CA THR A 55 -18.99 6.89 -3.71
C THR A 55 -18.29 5.72 -3.04
N ALA A 56 -18.66 4.48 -3.41
CA ALA A 56 -18.04 3.28 -2.88
C ALA A 56 -16.61 3.14 -3.40
N GLU A 57 -16.37 3.34 -4.70
CA GLU A 57 -15.03 3.22 -5.28
C GLU A 57 -14.08 4.33 -4.83
N LEU A 58 -14.60 5.56 -4.71
CA LEU A 58 -13.83 6.66 -4.13
C LEU A 58 -13.43 6.37 -2.68
N SER A 59 -14.33 5.78 -1.89
CA SER A 59 -14.05 5.39 -0.51
C SER A 59 -12.95 4.32 -0.43
N GLN A 60 -12.95 3.33 -1.33
CA GLN A 60 -11.89 2.33 -1.42
C GLN A 60 -10.55 2.95 -1.79
N LEU A 61 -10.52 3.87 -2.76
CA LEU A 61 -9.30 4.62 -3.11
C LEU A 61 -8.73 5.37 -1.90
N HIS A 62 -9.59 6.06 -1.15
CA HIS A 62 -9.17 6.78 0.06
C HIS A 62 -8.68 5.84 1.15
N HIS A 63 -9.30 4.67 1.29
CA HIS A 63 -8.84 3.63 2.20
C HIS A 63 -7.41 3.19 1.83
N PHE A 64 -7.15 2.78 0.59
CA PHE A 64 -5.82 2.36 0.16
C PHE A 64 -4.79 3.48 0.27
N ARG A 65 -5.15 4.73 -0.04
CA ARG A 65 -4.25 5.89 0.18
C ARG A 65 -3.81 6.01 1.63
N ARG A 66 -4.76 5.93 2.58
CA ARG A 66 -4.46 6.01 4.01
C ARG A 66 -3.63 4.81 4.46
N LEU A 67 -4.01 3.62 4.02
CA LEU A 67 -3.34 2.37 4.37
C LEU A 67 -1.88 2.38 3.88
N SER A 68 -1.62 2.74 2.61
CA SER A 68 -0.26 2.81 2.08
C SER A 68 0.60 3.83 2.81
N LYS A 69 0.06 5.00 3.16
CA LYS A 69 0.79 6.00 3.97
C LYS A 69 1.12 5.49 5.37
N ARG A 70 0.19 4.78 6.01
CA ARG A 70 0.43 4.15 7.32
C ARG A 70 1.55 3.12 7.24
N LEU A 71 1.48 2.19 6.28
CA LEU A 71 2.48 1.12 6.13
C LEU A 71 3.86 1.67 5.77
N LEU A 72 3.95 2.73 4.95
CA LEU A 72 5.20 3.44 4.70
C LEU A 72 5.81 4.01 5.99
N HIS A 73 4.98 4.62 6.83
CA HIS A 73 5.43 5.15 8.11
C HIS A 73 5.90 4.04 9.08
N GLU A 74 5.22 2.89 9.08
CA GLU A 74 5.64 1.71 9.86
C GLU A 74 6.99 1.16 9.38
N ILE A 75 7.21 1.08 8.06
CA ILE A 75 8.51 0.71 7.47
C ILE A 75 9.60 1.68 7.92
N ASP A 76 9.37 3.00 7.83
CA ASP A 76 10.32 4.02 8.26
C ASP A 76 10.69 3.88 9.74
N THR A 77 9.69 3.62 10.59
CA THR A 77 9.86 3.43 12.03
C THR A 77 10.72 2.21 12.32
N LEU A 78 10.40 1.07 11.68
CA LEU A 78 11.14 -0.16 11.86
C LEU A 78 12.57 -0.07 11.34
N GLU A 79 12.80 0.59 10.20
CA GLU A 79 14.17 0.82 9.71
C GLU A 79 14.99 1.69 10.68
N SER A 80 14.36 2.69 11.30
CA SER A 80 15.01 3.54 12.32
C SER A 80 15.39 2.73 13.57
N GLU A 81 14.50 1.87 14.03
CA GLU A 81 14.73 0.99 15.19
C GLU A 81 15.82 -0.05 14.91
N VAL A 82 15.76 -0.70 13.74
CA VAL A 82 16.79 -1.63 13.28
C VAL A 82 18.15 -0.92 13.21
N ALA A 83 18.22 0.29 12.65
CA ALA A 83 19.46 1.06 12.57
C ALA A 83 20.02 1.42 13.97
N LYS A 84 19.15 1.79 14.93
CA LYS A 84 19.54 2.01 16.33
C LYS A 84 20.06 0.72 16.97
N GLY A 85 19.36 -0.39 16.78
CA GLY A 85 19.75 -1.72 17.29
C GLY A 85 21.13 -2.14 16.78
N VAL A 86 21.42 -1.92 15.50
CA VAL A 86 22.74 -2.18 14.89
C VAL A 86 23.82 -1.33 15.56
N ARG A 87 23.60 -0.02 15.75
CA ARG A 87 24.56 0.88 16.41
C ARG A 87 24.85 0.48 17.86
N LEU A 88 23.84 -0.01 18.57
CA LEU A 88 23.95 -0.44 19.97
C LEU A 88 24.42 -1.90 20.12
N GLY A 89 24.70 -2.61 19.03
CA GLY A 89 25.08 -4.04 19.05
C GLY A 89 23.93 -4.99 19.43
N ARG A 90 22.70 -4.47 19.55
CA ARG A 90 21.46 -5.19 19.83
C ARG A 90 20.70 -5.43 18.53
N ILE A 91 21.24 -6.34 17.71
CA ILE A 91 20.67 -6.65 16.39
C ILE A 91 19.56 -7.69 16.52
N LEU A 92 18.35 -7.33 16.03
CA LEU A 92 17.18 -8.19 15.89
C LEU A 92 16.81 -8.89 17.20
N ASP A 93 16.47 -8.10 18.21
CA ASP A 93 15.89 -8.61 19.45
C ASP A 93 14.47 -9.15 19.23
N ALA A 94 13.87 -9.71 20.29
CA ALA A 94 12.56 -10.36 20.18
C ALA A 94 11.45 -9.39 19.76
N GLU A 95 11.53 -8.14 20.20
CA GLU A 95 10.57 -7.07 19.89
C GLU A 95 10.62 -6.71 18.41
N THR A 96 11.81 -6.35 17.90
CA THR A 96 12.00 -6.01 16.47
C THR A 96 11.53 -7.14 15.53
N ARG A 97 11.65 -8.39 15.96
CA ARG A 97 11.18 -9.56 15.18
C ARG A 97 9.67 -9.67 15.14
N LEU A 98 8.99 -9.38 16.25
CA LEU A 98 7.52 -9.36 16.31
C LEU A 98 6.98 -8.23 15.45
N ASP A 99 7.60 -7.05 15.50
CA ASP A 99 7.16 -5.91 14.70
C ASP A 99 7.37 -6.15 13.21
N HIS A 100 8.49 -6.75 12.81
CA HIS A 100 8.68 -7.20 11.44
C HIS A 100 7.63 -8.24 11.02
N GLN A 101 7.30 -9.20 11.89
CA GLN A 101 6.28 -10.20 11.59
C GLN A 101 4.89 -9.57 11.42
N TYR A 102 4.57 -8.59 12.27
CA TYR A 102 3.36 -7.79 12.15
C TYR A 102 3.30 -7.07 10.81
N LEU A 103 4.35 -6.31 10.46
CA LEU A 103 4.42 -5.59 9.19
C LEU A 103 4.30 -6.53 7.98
N ARG A 104 4.89 -7.73 8.05
CA ARG A 104 4.75 -8.73 7.00
C ARG A 104 3.29 -9.13 6.78
N ASN A 105 2.57 -9.43 7.85
CA ASN A 105 1.16 -9.82 7.76
C ASN A 105 0.29 -8.69 7.21
N GLU A 106 0.59 -7.45 7.60
CA GLU A 106 -0.08 -6.26 7.08
C GLU A 106 0.19 -6.08 5.57
N MET A 107 1.44 -6.26 5.12
CA MET A 107 1.79 -6.23 3.69
C MET A 107 1.13 -7.35 2.89
N ASP A 108 1.08 -8.57 3.44
CA ASP A 108 0.41 -9.71 2.79
C ASP A 108 -1.10 -9.44 2.63
N SER A 109 -1.74 -8.86 3.65
CA SER A 109 -3.15 -8.46 3.61
C SER A 109 -3.38 -7.34 2.60
N PHE A 110 -2.54 -6.29 2.65
CA PHE A 110 -2.57 -5.19 1.69
C PHE A 110 -2.47 -5.69 0.25
N HIS A 111 -1.56 -6.62 -0.05
CA HIS A 111 -1.41 -7.18 -1.39
C HIS A 111 -2.63 -7.94 -1.89
N ALA A 112 -3.27 -8.72 -1.01
CA ALA A 112 -4.49 -9.46 -1.35
C ALA A 112 -5.65 -8.50 -1.65
N ASP A 113 -5.86 -7.53 -0.76
CA ASP A 113 -6.97 -6.57 -0.85
C ASP A 113 -6.77 -5.64 -2.06
N PHE A 114 -5.56 -5.13 -2.26
CA PHE A 114 -5.25 -4.22 -3.35
C PHE A 114 -5.35 -4.90 -4.73
N ARG A 115 -5.02 -6.20 -4.82
CA ARG A 115 -5.23 -6.97 -6.06
C ARG A 115 -6.71 -7.12 -6.39
N THR A 116 -7.54 -7.38 -5.37
CA THR A 116 -8.99 -7.50 -5.51
C THR A 116 -9.57 -6.18 -5.98
N PHE A 117 -9.24 -5.09 -5.28
CA PHE A 117 -9.61 -3.74 -5.67
C PHE A 117 -9.23 -3.39 -7.11
N LYS A 118 -8.00 -3.71 -7.54
CA LYS A 118 -7.57 -3.48 -8.94
C LYS A 118 -8.39 -4.22 -9.98
N THR A 119 -8.93 -5.37 -9.61
CA THR A 119 -9.83 -6.13 -10.49
C THR A 119 -11.19 -5.47 -10.54
N ASP A 120 -11.71 -5.06 -9.38
CA ASP A 120 -13.02 -4.43 -9.26
C ASP A 120 -13.07 -3.07 -9.96
N ILE A 121 -12.08 -2.19 -9.75
CA ILE A 121 -12.05 -0.87 -10.39
C ILE A 121 -11.90 -0.98 -11.90
N ARG A 122 -11.13 -1.95 -12.41
CA ARG A 122 -11.01 -2.16 -13.87
C ARG A 122 -12.34 -2.62 -14.46
N ARG A 123 -13.04 -3.53 -13.78
CA ARG A 123 -14.37 -3.98 -14.22
C ARG A 123 -15.35 -2.81 -14.24
N TYR A 124 -15.39 -2.02 -13.16
CA TYR A 124 -16.21 -0.81 -13.09
C TYR A 124 -15.94 0.12 -14.28
N MET A 125 -14.67 0.37 -14.59
CA MET A 125 -14.26 1.22 -15.71
C MET A 125 -14.71 0.70 -17.07
N THR A 126 -14.69 -0.63 -17.29
CA THR A 126 -15.16 -1.23 -18.56
C THR A 126 -16.69 -1.23 -18.69
N GLU A 127 -17.41 -1.12 -17.58
CA GLU A 127 -18.87 -1.07 -17.55
C GLU A 127 -19.39 0.37 -17.71
N LEU A 128 -18.53 1.38 -17.57
CA LEU A 128 -18.91 2.78 -17.77
C LEU A 128 -19.29 3.06 -19.24
N PRO A 129 -20.40 3.79 -19.50
CA PRO A 129 -20.84 4.13 -20.85
C PRO A 129 -19.81 4.90 -21.69
N ALA A 130 -18.87 5.61 -21.04
CA ALA A 130 -17.83 6.37 -21.71
C ALA A 130 -16.79 5.49 -22.45
N PHE A 131 -16.76 4.18 -22.18
CA PHE A 131 -15.84 3.22 -22.79
C PHE A 131 -16.54 2.13 -23.62
N GLN A 132 -17.85 2.25 -23.87
CA GLN A 132 -18.62 1.43 -24.81
C GLN A 132 -18.76 2.13 -26.17
#